data_AF-A0A0E2NEM1-F1
#
_entry.id   AF-A0A0E2NEM1-F1
#
_cell.length_a   1.000
_cell.length_b   1.000
_cell.length_c   1.000
_cell.angle_alpha   90.00
_cell.angle_beta   90.00
_cell.angle_gamma   90.00
#
_symmetry.space_group_name_H-M   'P 1'
#
loop_
_entity.id
_entity.type
_entity.pdbx_description
1 polymer ?
#
loop_
_entity_poly.entity_id
_entity_poly.type
_entity_poly.pdbx_seq_one_letter_code
_entity_poly.pdbx_strand_id
1 'polypeptide(L)'
;MLGTIREFWNDQRGIAMILVAIMLPVLVGLALLAIDMSRATGLHNDLQKGVDALALAAAAELDGNSDAITRANRAVANLLANTTKFSTAGDHTLALSDVTVKYLTGIPASDSTTLTADGVDSNGVTWASTDPKAVRFAEVTINASGLADGAGAFETIFPASVVGSNNRMDLQPQAVAGFTNALCQFTPMFICNPYASLGALQTALSGTKKPMIWLKEQTGGNNAQYGPGNYGFLSSPEGDKSAQALTEMFAVTNPPACYDQNGVKTRPGNVTPVNDGINTRFDIYPNGNSGKLVPSSAPPSPNVRKGMVTKKTGNNCTYEAPNSGQESNYKKLPKDNCFTSGSCTQAGVLGDGSWDFNTSANSYWPVNHGNASTSGVLAACGASPSRYCVYKYEIDNPTLKSGQEKTPPQCNTTTQTADRRLIYVAIIDCVANQVKGGNQTLPVQAFSSVFITEPAGGPPNADIYGEIQDISTTVGQGTLKKLQRNEAQLYR
;
A
#
# COMPACT_ATOMS: atom_id res chain seq x y z
N MET A 1 -54.65 -8.58 81.91
CA MET A 1 -54.71 -7.75 80.68
C MET A 1 -53.64 -6.65 80.63
N LEU A 2 -53.28 -5.98 81.73
CA LEU A 2 -52.23 -4.93 81.71
C LEU A 2 -50.79 -5.46 81.55
N GLY A 3 -50.47 -6.66 82.06
CA GLY A 3 -49.13 -7.27 81.94
C GLY A 3 -48.75 -7.65 80.51
N THR A 4 -49.68 -8.27 79.77
CA THR A 4 -49.50 -8.68 78.37
C THR A 4 -49.34 -7.49 77.42
N ILE A 5 -49.97 -6.35 77.71
CA ILE A 5 -49.81 -5.11 76.93
C ILE A 5 -48.42 -4.50 77.18
N ARG A 6 -47.90 -4.61 78.41
CA ARG A 6 -46.56 -4.11 78.78
C ARG A 6 -45.44 -4.99 78.23
N GLU A 7 -45.66 -6.29 78.09
CA GLU A 7 -44.77 -7.22 77.38
C GLU A 7 -44.68 -6.88 75.89
N PHE A 8 -45.80 -6.60 75.22
CA PHE A 8 -45.81 -6.19 73.80
C PHE A 8 -45.09 -4.84 73.58
N TRP A 9 -45.20 -3.90 74.54
CA TRP A 9 -44.58 -2.57 74.45
C TRP A 9 -43.06 -2.60 74.68
N ASN A 10 -42.57 -3.58 75.44
CA ASN A 10 -41.14 -3.82 75.66
C ASN A 10 -40.56 -4.88 74.71
N ASP A 11 -41.35 -5.42 73.78
CA ASP A 11 -40.91 -6.46 72.86
C ASP A 11 -40.02 -5.87 71.74
N GLN A 12 -38.71 -5.99 71.91
CA GLN A 12 -37.69 -5.55 70.96
C GLN A 12 -37.45 -6.57 69.83
N ARG A 13 -38.11 -7.74 69.84
CA ARG A 13 -37.89 -8.81 68.83
C ARG A 13 -38.30 -8.39 67.41
N GLY A 14 -39.12 -7.34 67.27
CA GLY A 14 -39.61 -6.82 65.99
C GLY A 14 -38.72 -5.78 65.30
N ILE A 15 -37.69 -5.23 65.97
CA ILE A 15 -36.87 -4.15 65.38
C ILE A 15 -36.09 -4.61 64.14
N ALA A 16 -35.68 -5.89 64.13
CA ALA A 16 -35.07 -6.53 62.98
C ALA A 16 -36.05 -6.63 61.79
N MET A 17 -37.36 -6.80 62.02
CA MET A 17 -38.35 -6.86 60.94
C MET A 17 -38.52 -5.54 60.22
N ILE A 18 -38.46 -4.40 60.93
CA ILE A 18 -38.52 -3.07 60.30
C ILE A 18 -37.29 -2.84 59.43
N LEU A 19 -36.10 -3.16 59.94
CA LEU A 19 -34.85 -3.06 59.18
C LEU A 19 -34.91 -3.95 57.93
N VAL A 20 -35.34 -5.21 58.06
CA VAL A 20 -35.47 -6.14 56.93
C VAL A 20 -36.52 -5.67 55.92
N ALA A 21 -37.67 -5.15 56.37
CA ALA A 21 -38.72 -4.65 55.49
C ALA A 21 -38.26 -3.47 54.61
N ILE A 22 -37.32 -2.66 55.10
CA ILE A 22 -36.73 -1.55 54.34
C ILE A 22 -35.53 -2.00 53.50
N MET A 23 -34.64 -2.81 54.07
CA MET A 23 -33.41 -3.23 53.40
C MET A 23 -33.65 -4.26 52.31
N LEU A 24 -34.62 -5.17 52.46
CA LEU A 24 -34.87 -6.23 51.49
C LEU A 24 -35.25 -5.65 50.10
N PRO A 25 -36.22 -4.70 49.96
CA PRO A 25 -36.50 -4.08 48.67
C PRO A 25 -35.31 -3.33 48.08
N VAL A 26 -34.49 -2.67 48.91
CA VAL A 26 -33.28 -1.95 48.45
C VAL A 26 -32.25 -2.93 47.90
N LEU A 27 -31.97 -4.01 48.63
CA LEU A 27 -31.02 -5.04 48.19
C LEU A 27 -31.50 -5.75 46.92
N VAL A 28 -32.79 -6.09 46.84
CA VAL A 28 -33.38 -6.68 45.63
C VAL A 28 -33.33 -5.71 44.46
N GLY A 29 -33.66 -4.43 44.67
CA GLY A 29 -33.59 -3.40 43.63
C GLY A 29 -32.17 -3.23 43.07
N LEU A 30 -31.17 -3.18 43.95
CA LEU A 30 -29.76 -3.11 43.54
C LEU A 30 -29.30 -4.38 42.81
N ALA A 31 -29.77 -5.56 43.24
CA ALA A 31 -29.47 -6.82 42.55
C ALA A 31 -30.05 -6.85 41.13
N LEU A 32 -31.30 -6.39 40.95
CA LEU A 32 -31.93 -6.28 39.63
C LEU A 32 -31.19 -5.30 38.73
N LEU A 33 -30.81 -4.13 39.26
CA LEU A 33 -30.02 -3.14 38.51
C LEU A 33 -28.67 -3.71 38.06
N ALA A 34 -27.99 -4.48 38.92
CA ALA A 34 -26.74 -5.14 38.58
C ALA A 34 -26.91 -6.20 37.48
N ILE A 35 -28.02 -6.96 37.50
CA ILE A 35 -28.36 -7.93 36.46
C ILE A 35 -28.62 -7.22 35.13
N ASP A 36 -29.39 -6.13 35.13
CA ASP A 36 -29.68 -5.37 33.92
C ASP A 36 -28.43 -4.74 33.33
N MET A 37 -27.56 -4.17 34.16
CA MET A 37 -26.26 -3.65 33.70
C MET A 37 -25.42 -4.76 33.05
N SER A 38 -25.42 -5.95 33.64
CA SER A 38 -24.69 -7.12 33.09
C SER A 38 -25.25 -7.57 31.74
N ARG A 39 -26.59 -7.57 31.59
CA ARG A 39 -27.26 -7.94 30.33
C ARG A 39 -27.07 -6.87 29.25
N ALA A 40 -27.24 -5.60 29.59
CA ALA A 40 -27.07 -4.46 28.70
C ALA A 40 -25.63 -4.36 28.18
N THR A 41 -24.63 -4.55 29.05
CA THR A 41 -23.22 -4.60 28.63
C THR A 41 -22.91 -5.83 27.78
N GLY A 42 -23.54 -6.98 28.05
CA GLY A 42 -23.49 -8.16 27.18
C GLY A 42 -24.01 -7.86 25.77
N LEU A 43 -25.22 -7.32 25.67
CA LEU A 43 -25.85 -6.91 24.40
C LEU A 43 -24.99 -5.87 23.66
N HIS A 44 -24.53 -4.83 24.36
CA HIS A 44 -23.65 -3.81 23.77
C HIS A 44 -22.36 -4.41 23.21
N ASN A 45 -21.71 -5.32 23.94
CA ASN A 45 -20.49 -5.98 23.47
C ASN A 45 -20.73 -6.85 22.23
N ASP A 46 -21.85 -7.56 22.16
CA ASP A 46 -22.16 -8.40 21.00
C ASP A 46 -22.51 -7.54 19.77
N LEU A 47 -23.27 -6.46 19.96
CA LEU A 47 -23.54 -5.46 18.92
C LEU A 47 -22.24 -4.77 18.45
N GLN A 48 -21.37 -4.34 19.38
CA GLN A 48 -20.10 -3.69 19.07
C GLN A 48 -19.19 -4.61 18.25
N LYS A 49 -19.09 -5.90 18.60
CA LYS A 49 -18.33 -6.88 17.79
C LYS A 49 -18.91 -7.02 16.38
N GLY A 50 -20.24 -6.96 16.24
CA GLY A 50 -20.92 -7.00 14.95
C GLY A 50 -20.57 -5.78 14.09
N VAL A 51 -20.75 -4.57 14.61
CA VAL A 51 -20.43 -3.35 13.86
C VAL A 51 -18.93 -3.20 13.59
N ASP A 52 -18.05 -3.58 14.52
CA ASP A 52 -16.59 -3.59 14.32
C ASP A 52 -16.20 -4.53 13.15
N ALA A 53 -16.75 -5.74 13.13
CA ALA A 53 -16.49 -6.72 12.07
C ALA A 53 -17.00 -6.25 10.70
N LEU A 54 -18.20 -5.66 10.66
CA LEU A 54 -18.78 -5.12 9.43
C LEU A 54 -18.03 -3.90 8.91
N ALA A 55 -17.66 -2.98 9.80
CA ALA A 55 -16.88 -1.81 9.44
C ALA A 55 -15.54 -2.24 8.84
N LEU A 56 -14.82 -3.17 9.48
CA LEU A 56 -13.56 -3.71 8.96
C LEU A 56 -13.73 -4.41 7.60
N ALA A 57 -14.77 -5.23 7.45
CA ALA A 57 -15.05 -5.93 6.20
C ALA A 57 -15.41 -4.97 5.06
N ALA A 58 -16.21 -3.96 5.34
CA ALA A 58 -16.58 -2.92 4.39
C ALA A 58 -15.37 -2.06 4.01
N ALA A 59 -14.60 -1.61 5.00
CA ALA A 59 -13.40 -0.79 4.79
C ALA A 59 -12.35 -1.52 3.95
N ALA A 60 -12.13 -2.83 4.19
CA ALA A 60 -11.16 -3.64 3.46
C ALA A 60 -11.38 -3.65 1.92
N GLU A 61 -12.59 -3.34 1.47
CA GLU A 61 -12.94 -3.27 0.06
C GLU A 61 -12.76 -1.86 -0.55
N LEU A 62 -12.48 -0.83 0.28
CA LEU A 62 -12.34 0.57 -0.13
C LEU A 62 -10.93 0.91 -0.62
N ASP A 63 -10.49 0.20 -1.67
CA ASP A 63 -9.15 0.34 -2.26
C ASP A 63 -9.02 1.48 -3.30
N GLY A 64 -10.05 2.32 -3.45
CA GLY A 64 -10.07 3.44 -4.39
C GLY A 64 -10.37 3.09 -5.85
N ASN A 65 -10.64 1.82 -6.16
CA ASN A 65 -11.13 1.43 -7.49
C ASN A 65 -12.60 1.81 -7.71
N SER A 66 -13.03 1.91 -8.96
CA SER A 66 -14.40 2.33 -9.31
C SER A 66 -15.51 1.38 -8.82
N ASP A 67 -15.18 0.12 -8.52
CA ASP A 67 -16.09 -0.89 -7.99
C ASP A 67 -15.98 -1.08 -6.47
N ALA A 68 -15.16 -0.28 -5.76
CA ALA A 68 -14.89 -0.42 -4.34
C ALA A 68 -16.16 -0.45 -3.47
N ILE A 69 -17.05 0.53 -3.62
CA ILE A 69 -18.35 0.57 -2.90
C ILE A 69 -19.22 -0.65 -3.22
N THR A 70 -19.19 -1.13 -4.47
CA THR A 70 -19.97 -2.33 -4.87
C THR A 70 -19.46 -3.57 -4.15
N ARG A 71 -18.14 -3.73 -4.04
CA ARG A 71 -17.54 -4.84 -3.30
C ARG A 71 -17.78 -4.71 -1.80
N ALA A 72 -17.68 -3.50 -1.24
CA ALA A 72 -17.95 -3.23 0.17
C ALA A 72 -19.41 -3.59 0.55
N ASN A 73 -20.39 -3.16 -0.25
CA ASN A 73 -21.79 -3.54 -0.03
C ASN A 73 -22.01 -5.06 -0.09
N ARG A 74 -21.32 -5.74 -1.02
CA ARG A 74 -21.36 -7.20 -1.13
C ARG A 74 -20.72 -7.87 0.10
N ALA A 75 -19.63 -7.32 0.63
CA ALA A 75 -18.98 -7.83 1.84
C ALA A 75 -19.93 -7.72 3.05
N VAL A 76 -20.54 -6.54 3.26
CA VAL A 76 -21.54 -6.32 4.32
C VAL A 76 -22.70 -7.30 4.20
N ALA A 77 -23.25 -7.50 2.99
CA ALA A 77 -24.40 -8.37 2.77
C ALA A 77 -24.12 -9.87 3.02
N ASN A 78 -22.88 -10.33 2.84
CA ASN A 78 -22.53 -11.75 2.92
C ASN A 78 -21.78 -12.14 4.20
N LEU A 79 -21.19 -11.18 4.92
CA LEU A 79 -20.40 -11.44 6.12
C LEU A 79 -21.16 -11.14 7.43
N LEU A 80 -22.40 -10.69 7.33
CA LEU A 80 -23.25 -10.42 8.47
C LEU A 80 -23.75 -11.74 9.10
N ALA A 81 -23.06 -12.19 10.14
CA ALA A 81 -23.37 -13.44 10.85
C ALA A 81 -23.38 -13.30 12.38
N ASN A 82 -23.09 -12.11 12.91
CA ASN A 82 -23.02 -11.88 14.35
C ASN A 82 -24.40 -12.01 14.99
N THR A 83 -24.44 -12.72 16.11
CA THR A 83 -25.66 -12.92 16.92
C THR A 83 -25.57 -12.13 18.21
N THR A 84 -26.66 -11.50 18.61
CA THR A 84 -26.78 -10.78 19.88
C THR A 84 -27.68 -11.54 20.84
N LYS A 85 -27.44 -11.36 22.13
CA LYS A 85 -28.28 -11.88 23.22
C LYS A 85 -28.83 -10.74 24.05
N PHE A 86 -29.92 -11.01 24.76
CA PHE A 86 -30.57 -10.08 25.70
C PHE A 86 -31.32 -8.90 25.08
N SER A 87 -31.42 -8.83 23.75
CA SER A 87 -32.36 -7.92 23.10
C SER A 87 -33.80 -8.37 23.37
N THR A 88 -34.78 -7.46 23.26
CA THR A 88 -36.20 -7.85 23.32
C THR A 88 -36.65 -8.64 22.10
N ALA A 89 -35.86 -8.64 21.01
CA ALA A 89 -36.02 -9.54 19.87
C ALA A 89 -35.53 -10.98 20.15
N GLY A 90 -34.99 -11.24 21.35
CA GLY A 90 -34.43 -12.54 21.74
C GLY A 90 -33.00 -12.75 21.27
N ASP A 91 -32.64 -14.00 21.01
CA ASP A 91 -31.39 -14.35 20.33
C ASP A 91 -31.52 -13.95 18.86
N HIS A 92 -30.87 -12.85 18.47
CA HIS A 92 -31.08 -12.19 17.19
C HIS A 92 -29.82 -12.24 16.34
N THR A 93 -29.92 -12.74 15.11
CA THR A 93 -28.81 -12.63 14.14
C THR A 93 -28.95 -11.29 13.44
N LEU A 94 -27.89 -10.48 13.46
CA LEU A 94 -27.91 -9.18 12.79
C LEU A 94 -28.29 -9.36 11.32
N ALA A 95 -29.16 -8.49 10.84
CA ALA A 95 -29.60 -8.37 9.46
C ALA A 95 -29.27 -6.97 8.92
N LEU A 96 -29.29 -6.82 7.60
CA LEU A 96 -29.01 -5.52 6.96
C LEU A 96 -30.01 -4.43 7.40
N SER A 97 -31.21 -4.81 7.84
CA SER A 97 -32.20 -3.89 8.41
C SER A 97 -31.79 -3.30 9.76
N ASP A 98 -30.90 -3.97 10.50
CA ASP A 98 -30.47 -3.54 11.83
C ASP A 98 -29.33 -2.53 11.80
N VAL A 99 -28.72 -2.30 10.64
CA VAL A 99 -27.53 -1.47 10.50
C VAL A 99 -27.69 -0.40 9.43
N THR A 100 -27.06 0.74 9.64
CA THR A 100 -26.79 1.74 8.61
C THR A 100 -25.30 1.72 8.31
N VAL A 101 -24.96 1.64 7.02
CA VAL A 101 -23.56 1.70 6.56
C VAL A 101 -23.37 2.98 5.75
N LYS A 102 -22.35 3.76 6.12
CA LYS A 102 -21.96 4.98 5.41
C LYS A 102 -20.50 4.91 4.99
N TYR A 103 -20.20 5.40 3.80
CA TYR A 103 -18.83 5.48 3.29
C TYR A 103 -18.33 6.92 3.34
N LEU A 104 -17.15 7.12 3.93
CA LEU A 104 -16.61 8.44 4.23
C LEU A 104 -15.30 8.69 3.49
N THR A 105 -15.06 9.93 3.07
CA THR A 105 -13.77 10.36 2.48
C THR A 105 -12.70 10.66 3.55
N GLY A 106 -13.13 10.83 4.79
CA GLY A 106 -12.28 11.17 5.93
C GLY A 106 -13.05 11.03 7.23
N ILE A 107 -12.39 11.35 8.33
CA ILE A 107 -12.96 11.40 9.68
C ILE A 107 -12.46 12.66 10.39
N PRO A 108 -13.17 13.15 11.43
CA PRO A 108 -12.69 14.25 12.25
C PRO A 108 -11.30 13.94 12.83
N ALA A 109 -10.44 14.96 12.90
CA ALA A 109 -9.06 14.80 13.39
C ALA A 109 -8.97 14.60 14.92
N SER A 110 -10.05 14.84 15.66
CA SER A 110 -10.13 14.68 17.11
C SER A 110 -11.22 13.70 17.48
N ASP A 111 -10.87 12.72 18.30
CA ASP A 111 -11.76 11.69 18.85
C ASP A 111 -12.92 12.28 19.71
N SER A 112 -12.81 13.55 20.12
CA SER A 112 -13.88 14.25 20.84
C SER A 112 -15.01 14.75 19.94
N THR A 113 -14.83 14.75 18.61
CA THR A 113 -15.83 15.19 17.65
C THR A 113 -16.68 14.00 17.24
N THR A 114 -17.94 13.98 17.65
CA THR A 114 -18.86 12.88 17.35
C THR A 114 -19.26 12.86 15.89
N LEU A 115 -19.50 11.65 15.35
CA LEU A 115 -19.99 11.41 14.01
C LEU A 115 -21.40 10.81 14.07
N THR A 116 -22.33 11.37 13.30
CA THR A 116 -23.69 10.83 13.15
C THR A 116 -23.71 9.71 12.13
N ALA A 117 -24.70 8.81 12.18
CA ALA A 117 -24.86 7.70 11.22
C ALA A 117 -24.99 8.13 9.74
N ASP A 118 -25.21 9.43 9.48
CA ASP A 118 -25.19 10.02 8.14
C ASP A 118 -23.79 10.43 7.67
N GLY A 119 -22.76 10.21 8.47
CA GLY A 119 -21.38 10.64 8.21
C GLY A 119 -21.18 12.14 8.35
N VAL A 120 -21.96 12.80 9.22
CA VAL A 120 -21.85 14.24 9.52
C VAL A 120 -21.34 14.43 10.92
N ASP A 121 -20.30 15.24 11.08
CA ASP A 121 -19.72 15.51 12.40
C ASP A 121 -20.49 16.58 13.20
N SER A 122 -20.18 16.72 14.49
CA SER A 122 -20.84 17.69 15.37
C SER A 122 -20.62 19.16 14.98
N ASN A 123 -19.66 19.46 14.09
CA ASN A 123 -19.44 20.79 13.52
C ASN A 123 -20.21 21.00 12.20
N GLY A 124 -20.96 20.00 11.74
CA GLY A 124 -21.74 20.05 10.51
C GLY A 124 -20.96 19.71 9.24
N VAL A 125 -19.73 19.18 9.34
CA VAL A 125 -18.96 18.76 8.17
C VAL A 125 -19.44 17.39 7.71
N THR A 126 -19.79 17.29 6.42
CA THR A 126 -20.19 16.01 5.80
C THR A 126 -18.97 15.29 5.26
N TRP A 127 -18.69 14.12 5.81
CA TRP A 127 -17.62 13.23 5.37
C TRP A 127 -18.13 12.14 4.42
N ALA A 128 -19.44 11.88 4.44
CA ALA A 128 -20.08 10.89 3.57
C ALA A 128 -19.95 11.25 2.09
N SER A 129 -19.63 10.26 1.27
CA SER A 129 -19.57 10.40 -0.19
C SER A 129 -20.03 9.12 -0.89
N THR A 130 -20.45 9.27 -2.14
CA THR A 130 -20.80 8.17 -3.04
C THR A 130 -19.73 7.94 -4.12
N ASP A 131 -18.64 8.71 -4.11
CA ASP A 131 -17.53 8.52 -5.04
C ASP A 131 -16.66 7.34 -4.58
N PRO A 132 -16.68 6.19 -5.29
CA PRO A 132 -15.90 5.02 -4.91
C PRO A 132 -14.38 5.26 -4.93
N LYS A 133 -13.91 6.29 -5.64
CA LYS A 133 -12.49 6.66 -5.69
C LYS A 133 -12.08 7.54 -4.52
N ALA A 134 -13.00 8.18 -3.82
CA ALA A 134 -12.72 9.11 -2.73
C ALA A 134 -12.94 8.50 -1.34
N VAL A 135 -13.89 7.58 -1.18
CA VAL A 135 -14.19 6.97 0.12
C VAL A 135 -13.09 6.02 0.60
N ARG A 136 -12.77 6.07 1.90
CA ARG A 136 -11.69 5.30 2.54
C ARG A 136 -12.09 4.70 3.88
N PHE A 137 -13.17 5.20 4.47
CA PHE A 137 -13.69 4.72 5.74
C PHE A 137 -15.10 4.18 5.56
N ALA A 138 -15.43 3.16 6.33
CA ALA A 138 -16.77 2.62 6.47
C ALA A 138 -17.22 2.85 7.92
N GLU A 139 -18.31 3.58 8.06
CA GLU A 139 -19.05 3.75 9.30
C GLU A 139 -20.20 2.77 9.31
N VAL A 140 -20.36 2.04 10.41
CA VAL A 140 -21.48 1.14 10.64
C VAL A 140 -22.11 1.50 11.97
N THR A 141 -23.41 1.74 11.98
CA THR A 141 -24.19 2.07 13.17
C THR A 141 -25.38 1.12 13.31
N ILE A 142 -25.66 0.67 14.53
CA ILE A 142 -26.92 -0.05 14.82
C ILE A 142 -28.09 0.93 14.73
N ASN A 143 -29.10 0.57 13.95
CA ASN A 143 -30.29 1.38 13.75
C ASN A 143 -31.11 1.47 15.02
N ALA A 144 -31.75 2.62 15.20
CA ALA A 144 -32.71 2.80 16.26
C ALA A 144 -33.91 1.86 16.11
N SER A 145 -34.40 1.33 17.22
CA SER A 145 -35.65 0.57 17.26
C SER A 145 -36.83 1.47 16.82
N GLY A 146 -37.65 0.95 15.90
CA GLY A 146 -38.77 1.66 15.29
C GLY A 146 -40.11 1.22 15.86
N LEU A 147 -41.08 0.94 14.97
CA LEU A 147 -42.38 0.34 15.36
C LEU A 147 -42.25 -1.11 15.85
N ALA A 148 -41.16 -1.79 15.47
CA ALA A 148 -40.78 -3.10 15.96
C ALA A 148 -39.44 -2.99 16.69
N ASP A 149 -39.26 -3.84 17.69
CA ASP A 149 -38.02 -3.96 18.46
C ASP A 149 -36.87 -4.36 17.54
N GLY A 150 -35.81 -3.55 17.48
CA GLY A 150 -34.61 -3.80 16.68
C GLY A 150 -33.54 -4.56 17.45
N ALA A 151 -32.39 -4.82 16.80
CA ALA A 151 -31.27 -5.53 17.43
C ALA A 151 -30.74 -4.87 18.72
N GLY A 152 -30.89 -3.55 18.85
CA GLY A 152 -30.49 -2.75 20.01
C GLY A 152 -31.54 -2.65 21.13
N ALA A 153 -32.76 -3.13 20.91
CA ALA A 153 -33.87 -2.96 21.84
C ALA A 153 -33.60 -3.72 23.16
N PHE A 154 -33.65 -3.00 24.29
CA PHE A 154 -33.39 -3.55 25.60
C PHE A 154 -34.50 -3.20 26.60
N GLU A 155 -34.92 -4.18 27.39
CA GLU A 155 -35.91 -4.01 28.46
C GLU A 155 -35.32 -4.42 29.82
N THR A 156 -35.40 -3.49 30.77
CA THR A 156 -34.90 -3.64 32.15
C THR A 156 -35.85 -4.52 32.97
N ILE A 157 -35.29 -5.42 33.77
CA ILE A 157 -36.03 -6.16 34.80
C ILE A 157 -36.29 -5.24 36.00
N PHE A 158 -35.36 -4.33 36.31
CA PHE A 158 -35.58 -3.28 37.29
C PHE A 158 -36.78 -2.42 36.84
N PRO A 159 -37.80 -2.24 37.68
CA PRO A 159 -38.99 -1.48 37.33
C PRO A 159 -38.67 0.01 37.41
N ALA A 160 -37.94 0.51 36.42
CA ALA A 160 -37.51 1.91 36.30
C ALA A 160 -38.69 2.89 36.31
N SER A 161 -39.89 2.42 35.93
CA SER A 161 -41.15 3.15 36.08
C SER A 161 -41.46 3.57 37.52
N VAL A 162 -40.98 2.84 38.53
CA VAL A 162 -41.15 3.18 39.96
C VAL A 162 -40.39 4.45 40.34
N VAL A 163 -39.32 4.77 39.60
CA VAL A 163 -38.54 6.02 39.75
C VAL A 163 -38.84 7.05 38.66
N GLY A 164 -39.95 6.87 37.91
CA GLY A 164 -40.38 7.79 36.86
C GLY A 164 -39.60 7.69 35.55
N SER A 165 -38.86 6.60 35.33
CA SER A 165 -38.10 6.33 34.09
C SER A 165 -38.80 5.28 33.21
N ASN A 166 -38.32 5.09 31.98
CA ASN A 166 -38.80 4.06 31.07
C ASN A 166 -38.05 2.74 31.30
N ASN A 167 -38.76 1.62 31.23
CA ASN A 167 -38.15 0.28 31.32
C ASN A 167 -37.48 -0.13 29.99
N ARG A 168 -37.64 0.67 28.93
CA ARG A 168 -37.09 0.41 27.60
C ARG A 168 -36.01 1.42 27.25
N MET A 169 -34.93 0.93 26.66
CA MET A 169 -33.85 1.72 26.09
C MET A 169 -33.32 1.03 24.84
N ASP A 170 -32.53 1.77 24.06
CA ASP A 170 -32.01 1.28 22.78
C ASP A 170 -30.49 1.46 22.76
N LEU A 171 -29.77 0.37 22.49
CA LEU A 171 -28.31 0.35 22.43
C LEU A 171 -27.86 0.47 20.97
N GLN A 172 -27.19 1.58 20.66
CA GLN A 172 -26.80 1.94 19.30
C GLN A 172 -25.28 2.10 19.17
N PRO A 173 -24.49 1.02 19.31
CA PRO A 173 -23.06 1.11 19.06
C PRO A 173 -22.77 1.47 17.60
N GLN A 174 -21.64 2.13 17.42
CA GLN A 174 -21.12 2.60 16.15
C GLN A 174 -19.66 2.16 16.04
N ALA A 175 -19.21 1.89 14.83
CA ALA A 175 -17.82 1.62 14.52
C ALA A 175 -17.43 2.32 13.22
N VAL A 176 -16.25 2.91 13.20
CA VAL A 176 -15.64 3.43 11.97
C VAL A 176 -14.37 2.65 11.72
N ALA A 177 -14.24 2.09 10.53
CA ALA A 177 -13.00 1.46 10.10
C ALA A 177 -12.47 2.15 8.85
N GLY A 178 -11.16 2.30 8.77
CA GLY A 178 -10.46 2.77 7.58
C GLY A 178 -9.62 1.66 6.97
N PHE A 179 -9.33 1.82 5.69
CA PHE A 179 -8.40 0.94 4.98
C PHE A 179 -7.22 1.73 4.45
N THR A 180 -6.04 1.31 4.87
CA THR A 180 -4.79 1.86 4.39
C THR A 180 -4.05 0.79 3.60
N ASN A 181 -3.56 1.20 2.44
CA ASN A 181 -2.81 0.34 1.56
C ASN A 181 -1.39 0.90 1.43
N ALA A 182 -0.42 0.21 2.01
CA ALA A 182 0.98 0.60 1.95
C ALA A 182 1.79 -0.40 1.12
N LEU A 183 2.72 0.07 0.30
CA LEU A 183 3.73 -0.80 -0.30
C LEU A 183 5.01 -0.73 0.52
N CYS A 184 5.41 -1.88 1.09
CA CYS A 184 6.65 -2.05 1.83
C CYS A 184 7.78 -2.56 0.95
N GLN A 185 9.03 -2.48 1.44
CA GLN A 185 10.23 -2.80 0.66
C GLN A 185 10.36 -1.94 -0.60
N PHE A 186 9.91 -0.71 -0.46
CA PHE A 186 9.78 0.23 -1.55
C PHE A 186 11.03 1.09 -1.68
N THR A 187 11.43 1.37 -2.92
CA THR A 187 12.56 2.28 -3.16
C THR A 187 12.05 3.70 -2.97
N PRO A 188 12.65 4.53 -2.10
CA PRO A 188 12.13 5.85 -1.71
C PRO A 188 12.25 6.89 -2.86
N MET A 189 11.49 6.66 -3.94
CA MET A 189 11.55 7.36 -5.21
C MET A 189 10.15 7.50 -5.82
N PHE A 190 9.91 8.63 -6.44
CA PHE A 190 8.77 8.84 -7.33
C PHE A 190 9.25 9.18 -8.73
N ILE A 191 8.39 8.88 -9.71
CA ILE A 191 8.55 9.31 -11.09
C ILE A 191 7.32 10.13 -11.48
N CYS A 192 7.56 11.16 -12.26
CA CYS A 192 6.50 11.90 -12.93
C CYS A 192 6.02 11.09 -14.11
N ASN A 193 4.71 10.83 -14.15
CA ASN A 193 4.10 9.96 -15.15
C ASN A 193 4.56 10.39 -16.57
N PRO A 194 5.33 9.53 -17.27
CA PRO A 194 5.81 9.87 -18.60
C PRO A 194 4.70 9.73 -19.66
N TYR A 195 3.53 9.19 -19.30
CA TYR A 195 2.39 9.04 -20.18
C TYR A 195 1.40 10.20 -20.00
N ALA A 196 0.62 10.48 -21.05
CA ALA A 196 -0.40 11.53 -21.01
C ALA A 196 -1.50 11.30 -19.96
N SER A 197 -1.69 10.05 -19.52
CA SER A 197 -2.62 9.68 -18.44
C SER A 197 -2.29 8.30 -17.90
N LEU A 198 -2.88 7.94 -16.75
CA LEU A 198 -2.81 6.58 -16.20
C LEU A 198 -3.41 5.54 -17.17
N GLY A 199 -4.44 5.89 -17.94
CA GLY A 199 -5.04 5.00 -18.95
C GLY A 199 -4.11 4.74 -20.14
N ALA A 200 -3.32 5.74 -20.56
CA ALA A 200 -2.30 5.56 -21.59
C ALA A 200 -1.16 4.63 -21.11
N LEU A 201 -0.75 4.79 -19.85
CA LEU A 201 0.20 3.87 -19.21
C LEU A 201 -0.36 2.44 -19.15
N GLN A 202 -1.60 2.27 -18.70
CA GLN A 202 -2.26 0.95 -18.65
C GLN A 202 -2.29 0.27 -20.02
N THR A 203 -2.59 1.03 -21.07
CA THR A 203 -2.58 0.54 -22.45
C THR A 203 -1.19 0.06 -22.86
N ALA A 204 -0.15 0.84 -22.56
CA ALA A 204 1.24 0.47 -22.83
C ALA A 204 1.70 -0.79 -22.07
N LEU A 205 1.07 -1.10 -20.94
CA LEU A 205 1.37 -2.30 -20.15
C LEU A 205 0.63 -3.56 -20.61
N SER A 206 -0.36 -3.47 -21.48
CA SER A 206 -1.12 -4.64 -21.96
C SER A 206 -0.34 -5.52 -22.97
N GLY A 207 0.59 -4.94 -23.72
CA GLY A 207 1.35 -5.64 -24.77
C GLY A 207 2.66 -6.28 -24.29
N THR A 208 3.28 -7.08 -25.15
CA THR A 208 4.65 -7.63 -24.95
C THR A 208 5.73 -6.58 -25.22
N LYS A 209 5.42 -5.58 -26.04
CA LYS A 209 6.27 -4.42 -26.33
C LYS A 209 6.16 -3.42 -25.18
N LYS A 210 7.27 -3.09 -24.53
CA LYS A 210 7.32 -2.12 -23.43
C LYS A 210 8.18 -0.92 -23.83
N PRO A 211 7.63 0.30 -23.86
CA PRO A 211 8.42 1.51 -24.06
C PRO A 211 9.48 1.67 -22.98
N MET A 212 10.70 2.04 -23.39
CA MET A 212 11.74 2.44 -22.45
C MET A 212 11.44 3.85 -21.94
N ILE A 213 11.55 4.04 -20.63
CA ILE A 213 11.51 5.34 -19.98
C ILE A 213 12.93 5.84 -19.74
N TRP A 214 13.16 7.11 -20.04
CA TRP A 214 14.36 7.85 -19.68
C TRP A 214 14.02 8.77 -18.52
N LEU A 215 14.46 8.38 -17.33
CA LEU A 215 14.24 9.10 -16.09
C LEU A 215 15.42 10.04 -15.81
N LYS A 216 15.11 11.33 -15.64
CA LYS A 216 16.08 12.39 -15.35
C LYS A 216 15.87 12.94 -13.95
N GLU A 217 16.94 13.11 -13.19
CA GLU A 217 16.86 13.79 -11.91
C GLU A 217 16.52 15.27 -12.14
N GLN A 218 15.61 15.83 -11.34
CA GLN A 218 15.33 17.27 -11.42
C GLN A 218 16.39 18.05 -10.64
N THR A 219 17.23 18.80 -11.35
CA THR A 219 18.40 19.52 -10.79
C THR A 219 18.19 21.02 -10.60
N GLY A 220 17.03 21.57 -10.99
CA GLY A 220 16.79 23.02 -11.00
C GLY A 220 16.45 23.68 -9.64
N GLY A 221 16.67 22.99 -8.51
CA GLY A 221 16.43 23.53 -7.16
C GLY A 221 14.95 23.64 -6.75
N ASN A 222 14.65 24.33 -5.64
CA ASN A 222 13.34 24.35 -4.99
C ASN A 222 12.17 24.85 -5.87
N ASN A 223 12.45 25.66 -6.88
CA ASN A 223 11.42 26.23 -7.76
C ASN A 223 11.28 25.49 -9.10
N ALA A 224 12.16 24.52 -9.39
CA ALA A 224 12.07 23.76 -10.62
C ALA A 224 10.90 22.79 -10.56
N GLN A 225 9.97 22.97 -11.50
CA GLN A 225 8.83 22.10 -11.64
C GLN A 225 9.26 20.78 -12.25
N TYR A 226 8.84 19.68 -11.66
CA TYR A 226 9.04 18.36 -12.22
C TYR A 226 8.11 18.16 -13.42
N GLY A 227 8.66 17.68 -14.53
CA GLY A 227 7.92 17.31 -15.73
C GLY A 227 7.86 15.80 -15.95
N PRO A 228 7.05 15.33 -16.91
CA PRO A 228 7.01 13.92 -17.32
C PRO A 228 8.42 13.36 -17.57
N GLY A 229 8.73 12.20 -17.00
CA GLY A 229 10.07 11.60 -17.10
C GLY A 229 11.09 12.12 -16.09
N ASN A 230 10.74 13.08 -15.23
CA ASN A 230 11.59 13.37 -14.08
C ASN A 230 11.36 12.37 -12.96
N TYR A 231 12.41 12.12 -12.17
CA TYR A 231 12.32 11.38 -10.91
C TYR A 231 12.84 12.24 -9.75
N GLY A 232 12.34 11.94 -8.55
CA GLY A 232 12.79 12.54 -7.31
C GLY A 232 12.64 11.56 -6.15
N PHE A 233 13.08 11.98 -4.96
CA PHE A 233 13.12 11.12 -3.78
C PHE A 233 11.95 11.39 -2.83
N LEU A 234 11.54 10.35 -2.14
CA LEU A 234 10.52 10.41 -1.09
C LEU A 234 11.19 10.49 0.28
N SER A 235 10.58 11.23 1.22
CA SER A 235 11.01 11.20 2.61
C SER A 235 10.80 9.79 3.16
N SER A 236 11.71 9.27 3.97
CA SER A 236 11.48 7.98 4.63
C SER A 236 10.48 8.18 5.77
N PRO A 237 9.52 7.26 5.99
CA PRO A 237 8.66 7.26 7.19
C PRO A 237 9.47 7.23 8.49
N GLU A 238 10.72 6.75 8.44
CA GLU A 238 11.66 6.72 9.56
C GLU A 238 12.44 8.04 9.77
N GLY A 239 12.04 9.11 9.08
CA GLY A 239 12.72 10.41 9.03
C GLY A 239 13.75 10.52 7.90
N ASP A 240 14.05 11.75 7.47
CA ASP A 240 15.01 12.02 6.39
C ASP A 240 16.41 11.55 6.78
N LYS A 241 16.85 10.44 6.16
CA LYS A 241 18.18 9.86 6.37
C LYS A 241 19.24 10.60 5.56
N SER A 242 20.53 10.46 5.87
CA SER A 242 21.62 11.04 5.06
C SER A 242 21.56 10.60 3.58
N ALA A 243 22.22 11.34 2.68
CA ALA A 243 22.30 10.94 1.27
C ALA A 243 22.92 9.53 1.11
N GLN A 244 23.90 9.19 1.95
CA GLN A 244 24.48 7.84 2.00
C GLN A 244 23.44 6.78 2.36
N ALA A 245 22.66 7.00 3.43
CA ALA A 245 21.63 6.05 3.84
C ALA A 245 20.53 5.89 2.78
N LEU A 246 20.24 6.96 2.02
CA LEU A 246 19.37 6.87 0.85
C LEU A 246 19.97 5.96 -0.23
N THR A 247 21.22 6.17 -0.62
CA THR A 247 21.93 5.30 -1.57
C THR A 247 21.97 3.85 -1.11
N GLU A 248 22.16 3.60 0.19
CA GLU A 248 22.10 2.26 0.78
C GLU A 248 20.70 1.64 0.69
N MET A 249 19.62 2.41 0.87
CA MET A 249 18.24 1.91 0.66
C MET A 249 17.99 1.49 -0.79
N PHE A 250 18.63 2.14 -1.76
CA PHE A 250 18.58 1.69 -3.15
C PHE A 250 19.42 0.43 -3.40
N ALA A 251 20.45 0.17 -2.58
CA ALA A 251 21.34 -0.97 -2.74
C ALA A 251 20.80 -2.27 -2.12
N VAL A 252 20.17 -2.18 -0.94
CA VAL A 252 19.66 -3.37 -0.23
C VAL A 252 18.45 -3.99 -0.94
N THR A 253 18.24 -5.29 -0.71
CA THR A 253 17.10 -6.04 -1.29
C THR A 253 15.76 -5.59 -0.75
N ASN A 254 15.69 -5.42 0.57
CA ASN A 254 14.47 -5.20 1.33
C ASN A 254 14.64 -3.92 2.14
N PRO A 255 14.50 -2.73 1.52
CA PRO A 255 14.58 -1.48 2.26
C PRO A 255 13.45 -1.42 3.30
N PRO A 256 13.69 -0.92 4.52
CA PRO A 256 12.66 -0.84 5.55
C PRO A 256 11.75 0.39 5.34
N ALA A 257 11.21 0.56 4.14
CA ALA A 257 10.33 1.69 3.81
C ALA A 257 8.98 1.18 3.32
N CYS A 258 7.90 1.74 3.90
CA CYS A 258 6.52 1.52 3.50
C CYS A 258 5.88 2.86 3.11
N TYR A 259 5.24 2.91 1.95
CA TYR A 259 4.59 4.12 1.45
C TYR A 259 3.11 3.89 1.23
N ASP A 260 2.29 4.78 1.76
CA ASP A 260 0.84 4.76 1.60
C ASP A 260 0.44 5.17 0.17
N GLN A 261 -0.52 4.46 -0.41
CA GLN A 261 -1.18 4.85 -1.67
C GLN A 261 -1.91 6.19 -1.55
N ASN A 262 -2.34 6.58 -0.36
CA ASN A 262 -3.10 7.80 -0.14
C ASN A 262 -2.24 9.08 -0.25
N GLY A 263 -0.92 8.95 -0.18
CA GLY A 263 -0.03 10.07 -0.43
C GLY A 263 1.40 9.78 -0.03
N VAL A 264 2.32 10.37 -0.78
CA VAL A 264 3.75 10.30 -0.49
C VAL A 264 4.30 11.69 -0.31
N LYS A 265 5.23 11.81 0.63
CA LYS A 265 5.88 13.07 0.95
C LYS A 265 7.23 13.14 0.25
N THR A 266 7.45 14.20 -0.53
CA THR A 266 8.71 14.40 -1.24
C THR A 266 9.80 14.78 -0.27
N ARG A 267 11.01 14.29 -0.51
CA ARG A 267 12.17 14.61 0.29
C ARG A 267 12.67 16.01 -0.06
N PRO A 268 12.88 16.91 0.93
CA PRO A 268 13.45 18.22 0.69
C PRO A 268 14.97 18.15 0.45
N GLY A 269 15.50 19.17 -0.25
CA GLY A 269 16.93 19.39 -0.45
C GLY A 269 17.49 18.77 -1.73
N ASN A 270 18.68 19.23 -2.13
CA ASN A 270 19.40 18.68 -3.27
C ASN A 270 20.08 17.37 -2.83
N VAL A 271 19.51 16.24 -3.24
CA VAL A 271 20.05 14.92 -2.93
C VAL A 271 21.10 14.58 -3.98
N THR A 272 22.24 14.02 -3.57
CA THR A 272 23.23 13.51 -4.53
C THR A 272 22.68 12.28 -5.25
N PRO A 273 23.04 12.05 -6.53
CA PRO A 273 22.60 10.87 -7.25
C PRO A 273 22.86 9.57 -6.48
N VAL A 274 21.88 8.67 -6.50
CA VAL A 274 21.92 7.36 -5.81
C VAL A 274 22.47 6.24 -6.70
N ASN A 275 23.21 6.61 -7.76
CA ASN A 275 23.66 5.71 -8.81
C ASN A 275 24.47 4.52 -8.26
N ASP A 276 25.31 4.75 -7.25
CA ASP A 276 26.10 3.68 -6.63
C ASP A 276 25.21 2.59 -6.03
N GLY A 277 24.08 2.96 -5.42
CA GLY A 277 23.11 2.02 -4.88
C GLY A 277 22.38 1.24 -5.96
N ILE A 278 22.01 1.90 -7.06
CA ILE A 278 21.39 1.24 -8.21
C ILE A 278 22.36 0.26 -8.87
N ASN A 279 23.61 0.69 -9.04
CA ASN A 279 24.66 -0.01 -9.79
C ASN A 279 25.15 -1.30 -9.13
N THR A 280 24.90 -1.49 -7.83
CA THR A 280 25.10 -2.80 -7.16
C THR A 280 24.35 -3.96 -7.84
N ARG A 281 23.19 -3.68 -8.47
CA ARG A 281 22.41 -4.67 -9.27
C ARG A 281 23.21 -5.23 -10.44
N PHE A 282 24.14 -4.43 -10.94
CA PHE A 282 25.00 -4.69 -12.08
C PHE A 282 26.40 -5.16 -11.65
N ASP A 283 26.60 -5.55 -10.39
CA ASP A 283 27.91 -5.96 -9.86
C ASP A 283 28.94 -4.82 -9.83
N ILE A 284 28.50 -3.55 -9.85
CA ILE A 284 29.38 -2.38 -9.74
C ILE A 284 29.31 -1.85 -8.29
N TYR A 285 30.47 -1.68 -7.64
CA TYR A 285 30.55 -1.17 -6.27
C TYR A 285 31.54 0.00 -6.19
N PRO A 286 31.21 1.09 -5.47
CA PRO A 286 32.08 2.24 -5.34
C PRO A 286 33.36 1.91 -4.56
N ASN A 287 34.40 2.70 -4.80
CA ASN A 287 35.66 2.54 -4.08
C ASN A 287 35.48 2.98 -2.61
N GLY A 288 35.92 2.16 -1.65
CA GLY A 288 35.89 2.49 -0.23
C GLY A 288 34.76 1.87 0.59
N ASN A 289 33.90 1.02 0.01
CA ASN A 289 32.96 0.13 0.70
C ASN A 289 32.23 0.78 1.90
N SER A 290 31.69 1.98 1.70
CA SER A 290 31.02 2.69 2.78
C SER A 290 29.64 2.09 3.05
N GLY A 291 29.45 1.53 4.25
CA GLY A 291 28.17 1.00 4.72
C GLY A 291 27.69 -0.26 3.98
N LYS A 292 26.48 -0.21 3.43
CA LYS A 292 25.81 -1.36 2.77
C LYS A 292 26.10 -1.51 1.27
N LEU A 293 27.06 -0.75 0.74
CA LEU A 293 27.46 -0.80 -0.67
C LEU A 293 28.56 -1.84 -0.90
N VAL A 294 28.33 -3.08 -0.43
CA VAL A 294 29.26 -4.20 -0.57
C VAL A 294 28.58 -5.47 -1.06
N PRO A 295 29.30 -6.38 -1.74
CA PRO A 295 28.75 -7.63 -2.27
C PRO A 295 27.94 -8.47 -1.28
N SER A 296 28.34 -8.50 0.00
CA SER A 296 27.67 -9.29 1.04
C SER A 296 26.32 -8.73 1.50
N SER A 297 26.12 -7.41 1.42
CA SER A 297 24.88 -6.75 1.88
C SER A 297 23.99 -6.28 0.74
N ALA A 298 24.55 -6.06 -0.45
CA ALA A 298 23.83 -5.66 -1.65
C ALA A 298 24.16 -6.57 -2.85
N PRO A 299 23.92 -7.90 -2.77
CA PRO A 299 24.28 -8.81 -3.85
C PRO A 299 23.60 -8.44 -5.19
N PRO A 300 24.27 -8.69 -6.33
CA PRO A 300 23.79 -8.31 -7.65
C PRO A 300 22.68 -9.25 -8.15
N SER A 301 22.15 -8.93 -9.33
CA SER A 301 21.28 -9.84 -10.07
C SER A 301 22.04 -11.07 -10.59
N PRO A 302 21.35 -12.22 -10.82
CA PRO A 302 21.91 -13.37 -11.55
C PRO A 302 22.44 -13.04 -12.94
N ASN A 303 21.85 -12.02 -13.59
CA ASN A 303 22.29 -11.52 -14.88
C ASN A 303 22.73 -10.07 -14.70
N VAL A 304 24.01 -9.78 -14.90
CA VAL A 304 24.64 -8.45 -14.72
C VAL A 304 25.09 -7.81 -16.02
N ARG A 305 24.64 -8.35 -17.16
CA ARG A 305 24.93 -7.82 -18.49
C ARG A 305 24.57 -6.34 -18.60
N LYS A 306 25.54 -5.55 -19.04
CA LYS A 306 25.58 -4.09 -19.05
C LYS A 306 26.41 -3.51 -20.20
N GLY A 307 26.95 -4.33 -21.10
CA GLY A 307 27.75 -3.89 -22.23
C GLY A 307 29.11 -3.33 -21.83
N MET A 308 29.73 -3.83 -20.76
CA MET A 308 30.99 -3.31 -20.23
C MET A 308 31.99 -4.41 -19.93
N VAL A 309 33.28 -4.05 -19.93
CA VAL A 309 34.40 -4.93 -19.62
C VAL A 309 34.75 -4.81 -18.14
N THR A 310 35.00 -5.93 -17.47
CA THR A 310 35.46 -5.93 -16.07
C THR A 310 36.85 -5.32 -15.98
N LYS A 311 37.00 -4.25 -15.21
CA LYS A 311 38.28 -3.56 -14.98
C LYS A 311 38.98 -4.09 -13.73
N LYS A 312 38.22 -4.28 -12.65
CA LYS A 312 38.75 -4.75 -11.36
C LYS A 312 37.76 -5.68 -10.69
N THR A 313 38.25 -6.79 -10.17
CA THR A 313 37.49 -7.76 -9.37
C THR A 313 37.71 -7.59 -7.87
N GLY A 314 36.82 -8.18 -7.07
CA GLY A 314 36.81 -8.08 -5.60
C GLY A 314 35.76 -7.11 -5.07
N ASN A 315 35.91 -6.68 -3.82
CA ASN A 315 34.87 -5.88 -3.13
C ASN A 315 34.57 -4.53 -3.80
N ASN A 316 35.56 -3.92 -4.47
CA ASN A 316 35.41 -2.65 -5.18
C ASN A 316 35.35 -2.95 -6.69
N CYS A 317 34.33 -3.72 -7.08
CA CYS A 317 34.18 -4.19 -8.45
C CYS A 317 33.89 -3.02 -9.40
N THR A 318 34.68 -2.91 -10.47
CA THR A 318 34.52 -1.83 -11.43
C THR A 318 34.55 -2.36 -12.86
N TYR A 319 33.82 -1.67 -13.72
CA TYR A 319 33.68 -1.97 -15.13
C TYR A 319 33.98 -0.70 -15.94
N GLU A 320 34.45 -0.87 -17.17
CA GLU A 320 34.71 0.22 -18.09
C GLU A 320 34.08 -0.04 -19.47
N ALA A 321 33.91 1.02 -20.25
CA ALA A 321 33.41 0.90 -21.61
C ALA A 321 34.37 0.02 -22.44
N PRO A 322 33.86 -0.84 -23.35
CA PRO A 322 34.71 -1.61 -24.25
C PRO A 322 35.61 -0.67 -25.08
N ASN A 323 36.88 -1.05 -25.24
CA ASN A 323 37.81 -0.31 -26.09
C ASN A 323 37.52 -0.56 -27.58
N SER A 324 38.15 0.23 -28.46
CA SER A 324 38.05 0.06 -29.92
C SER A 324 38.39 -1.39 -30.31
N GLY A 325 37.46 -2.05 -31.00
CA GLY A 325 37.58 -3.46 -31.40
C GLY A 325 36.96 -4.47 -30.44
N GLN A 326 36.50 -4.04 -29.26
CA GLN A 326 35.68 -4.87 -28.36
C GLN A 326 34.18 -4.56 -28.47
N GLU A 327 33.78 -3.48 -29.15
CA GLU A 327 32.38 -3.03 -29.20
C GLU A 327 31.42 -4.08 -29.81
N SER A 328 31.93 -4.97 -30.66
CA SER A 328 31.15 -6.09 -31.23
C SER A 328 30.90 -7.24 -30.27
N ASN A 329 31.52 -7.24 -29.08
CA ASN A 329 31.53 -8.39 -28.15
C ASN A 329 30.80 -8.11 -26.84
N TYR A 330 30.41 -6.87 -26.58
CA TYR A 330 29.76 -6.42 -25.36
C TYR A 330 28.57 -5.54 -25.71
N LYS A 331 27.35 -6.00 -25.40
CA LYS A 331 26.13 -5.24 -25.71
C LYS A 331 25.17 -5.28 -24.53
N LYS A 332 24.93 -4.11 -23.94
CA LYS A 332 23.81 -3.89 -23.00
C LYS A 332 22.48 -4.08 -23.70
N LEU A 333 21.41 -4.22 -22.93
CA LEU A 333 20.04 -4.13 -23.45
C LEU A 333 19.90 -2.76 -24.15
N PRO A 334 19.82 -2.71 -25.50
CA PRO A 334 19.86 -1.47 -26.28
C PRO A 334 18.72 -0.56 -25.89
N LYS A 335 18.89 0.76 -26.02
CA LYS A 335 17.79 1.72 -25.89
C LYS A 335 16.80 1.58 -27.05
N ASP A 336 15.62 2.17 -26.91
CA ASP A 336 14.67 2.19 -28.02
C ASP A 336 15.31 2.95 -29.21
N ASN A 337 15.15 2.41 -30.42
CA ASN A 337 15.77 2.94 -31.63
C ASN A 337 15.36 4.39 -31.89
N CYS A 338 14.16 4.77 -31.44
CA CYS A 338 13.68 6.14 -31.57
C CYS A 338 14.55 7.17 -30.81
N PHE A 339 15.25 6.75 -29.75
CA PHE A 339 16.11 7.65 -28.98
C PHE A 339 17.37 8.03 -29.76
N THR A 340 17.88 7.13 -30.61
CA THR A 340 19.05 7.40 -31.45
C THR A 340 18.67 8.08 -32.76
N SER A 341 17.52 7.74 -33.35
CA SER A 341 17.03 8.39 -34.58
C SER A 341 16.39 9.77 -34.34
N GLY A 342 16.09 10.11 -33.09
CA GLY A 342 15.35 11.34 -32.74
C GLY A 342 13.85 11.26 -33.09
N SER A 343 13.32 10.06 -33.33
CA SER A 343 11.93 9.85 -33.76
C SER A 343 10.96 9.47 -32.64
N CYS A 344 11.37 9.59 -31.36
CA CYS A 344 10.45 9.30 -30.25
C CYS A 344 9.35 10.37 -30.18
N THR A 345 8.10 9.93 -29.99
CA THR A 345 6.94 10.82 -29.83
C THR A 345 7.14 11.85 -28.71
N GLN A 346 7.82 11.45 -27.63
CA GLN A 346 8.22 12.33 -26.55
C GLN A 346 9.74 12.32 -26.40
N ALA A 347 10.39 13.19 -27.17
CA ALA A 347 11.84 13.28 -27.24
C ALA A 347 12.46 13.40 -25.84
N GLY A 348 13.36 12.47 -25.53
CA GLY A 348 14.15 12.51 -24.29
C GLY A 348 13.41 12.12 -23.01
N VAL A 349 12.25 11.45 -23.12
CA VAL A 349 11.45 10.97 -21.97
C VAL A 349 10.95 9.55 -22.18
N LEU A 350 10.25 9.29 -23.28
CA LEU A 350 9.56 8.02 -23.52
C LEU A 350 9.90 7.48 -24.91
N GLY A 351 10.31 6.22 -24.94
CA GLY A 351 10.59 5.50 -26.17
C GLY A 351 9.34 4.89 -26.81
N ASP A 352 9.53 4.02 -27.78
CA ASP A 352 8.45 3.35 -28.52
C ASP A 352 8.39 1.83 -28.26
N GLY A 353 9.33 1.31 -27.47
CA GLY A 353 9.54 -0.11 -27.16
C GLY A 353 10.20 -0.91 -28.28
N SER A 354 10.64 -0.27 -29.37
CA SER A 354 11.34 -0.92 -30.48
C SER A 354 12.83 -0.83 -30.24
N TRP A 355 13.50 -1.96 -30.08
CA TRP A 355 14.93 -1.99 -29.77
C TRP A 355 15.68 -3.00 -30.61
N ASP A 356 16.99 -2.81 -30.73
CA ASP A 356 17.88 -3.61 -31.56
C ASP A 356 18.13 -5.02 -30.98
N PHE A 357 17.06 -5.84 -30.93
CA PHE A 357 17.06 -7.18 -30.37
C PHE A 357 17.83 -8.18 -31.25
N ASN A 358 17.40 -8.38 -32.50
CA ASN A 358 17.96 -9.38 -33.40
C ASN A 358 17.75 -8.99 -34.88
N THR A 359 18.23 -7.81 -35.28
CA THR A 359 18.04 -7.27 -36.65
C THR A 359 19.28 -7.44 -37.54
N SER A 360 20.47 -7.52 -36.93
CA SER A 360 21.76 -7.62 -37.61
C SER A 360 22.76 -8.39 -36.74
N ALA A 361 23.94 -8.70 -37.29
CA ALA A 361 25.02 -9.37 -36.54
C ALA A 361 25.51 -8.56 -35.31
N ASN A 362 25.23 -7.25 -35.27
CA ASN A 362 25.63 -6.34 -34.18
C ASN A 362 24.49 -6.06 -33.19
N SER A 363 23.34 -6.72 -33.35
CA SER A 363 22.20 -6.62 -32.44
C SER A 363 22.46 -7.33 -31.12
N TYR A 364 21.61 -7.07 -30.13
CA TYR A 364 21.76 -7.64 -28.78
C TYR A 364 21.93 -9.15 -28.76
N TRP A 365 21.03 -9.89 -29.43
CA TRP A 365 21.00 -11.34 -29.35
C TRP A 365 22.24 -11.99 -30.01
N PRO A 366 22.64 -11.64 -31.26
CA PRO A 366 23.82 -12.23 -31.86
C PRO A 366 25.12 -11.88 -31.14
N VAL A 367 25.26 -10.65 -30.61
CA VAL A 367 26.46 -10.26 -29.85
C VAL A 367 26.59 -11.07 -28.55
N ASN A 368 25.48 -11.24 -27.83
CA ASN A 368 25.51 -11.88 -26.51
C ASN A 368 25.34 -13.40 -26.53
N HIS A 369 24.78 -13.97 -27.60
CA HIS A 369 24.48 -15.40 -27.70
C HIS A 369 24.99 -16.08 -28.97
N GLY A 370 25.64 -15.35 -29.87
CA GLY A 370 26.13 -15.88 -31.14
C GLY A 370 24.98 -16.45 -31.98
N ASN A 371 25.13 -17.71 -32.39
CA ASN A 371 24.16 -18.41 -33.25
C ASN A 371 23.01 -19.08 -32.48
N ALA A 372 22.77 -18.72 -31.22
CA ALA A 372 21.64 -19.27 -30.46
C ALA A 372 20.31 -18.91 -31.12
N SER A 373 19.39 -19.86 -31.23
CA SER A 373 18.07 -19.62 -31.81
C SER A 373 17.25 -18.63 -30.97
N THR A 374 16.58 -17.69 -31.63
CA THR A 374 15.62 -16.77 -30.99
C THR A 374 14.21 -17.37 -30.86
N SER A 375 13.93 -18.54 -31.43
CA SER A 375 12.57 -19.10 -31.45
C SER A 375 12.01 -19.31 -30.04
N GLY A 376 12.84 -19.76 -29.09
CA GLY A 376 12.39 -19.99 -27.70
C GLY A 376 12.03 -18.70 -26.97
N VAL A 377 12.87 -17.66 -27.08
CA VAL A 377 12.60 -16.36 -26.44
C VAL A 377 11.44 -15.64 -27.10
N LEU A 378 11.29 -15.72 -28.43
CA LEU A 378 10.15 -15.13 -29.13
C LEU A 378 8.83 -15.87 -28.86
N ALA A 379 8.88 -17.18 -28.59
CA ALA A 379 7.72 -17.93 -28.13
C ALA A 379 7.32 -17.54 -26.71
N ALA A 380 8.29 -17.34 -25.81
CA ALA A 380 8.04 -16.97 -24.42
C ALA A 380 7.63 -15.49 -24.25
N CYS A 381 8.22 -14.60 -25.04
CA CYS A 381 8.12 -13.14 -24.87
C CYS A 381 7.35 -12.43 -25.98
N GLY A 382 6.89 -13.16 -27.00
CA GLY A 382 6.26 -12.60 -28.19
C GLY A 382 7.25 -12.10 -29.25
N ALA A 383 6.73 -11.78 -30.44
CA ALA A 383 7.53 -11.36 -31.59
C ALA A 383 8.27 -10.02 -31.38
N SER A 384 7.78 -9.17 -30.48
CA SER A 384 8.43 -7.94 -30.04
C SER A 384 8.63 -8.02 -28.53
N PRO A 385 9.70 -8.68 -28.07
CA PRO A 385 9.89 -8.97 -26.66
C PRO A 385 10.34 -7.73 -25.88
N SER A 386 9.85 -7.58 -24.65
CA SER A 386 10.40 -6.57 -23.73
C SER A 386 11.78 -6.96 -23.25
N ARG A 387 12.60 -5.99 -22.84
CA ARG A 387 13.94 -6.26 -22.30
C ARG A 387 13.85 -7.06 -21.00
N TYR A 388 12.86 -6.79 -20.16
CA TYR A 388 12.65 -7.57 -18.94
C TYR A 388 12.32 -9.03 -19.24
N CYS A 389 11.49 -9.30 -20.25
CA CYS A 389 11.17 -10.69 -20.61
C CYS A 389 12.40 -11.42 -21.15
N VAL A 390 13.19 -10.79 -22.02
CA VAL A 390 14.47 -11.35 -22.50
C VAL A 390 15.41 -11.61 -21.32
N TYR A 391 15.56 -10.65 -20.41
CA TYR A 391 16.39 -10.80 -19.21
C TYR A 391 15.97 -11.97 -18.32
N LYS A 392 14.65 -12.17 -18.10
CA LYS A 392 14.15 -13.34 -17.36
C LYS A 392 14.43 -14.63 -18.12
N TYR A 393 14.17 -14.64 -19.43
CA TYR A 393 14.45 -15.80 -20.28
C TYR A 393 15.92 -16.21 -20.22
N GLU A 394 16.85 -15.24 -20.25
CA GLU A 394 18.29 -15.50 -20.12
C GLU A 394 18.66 -16.12 -18.77
N ILE A 395 18.00 -15.72 -17.68
CA ILE A 395 18.20 -16.29 -16.34
C ILE A 395 17.66 -17.72 -16.27
N ASP A 396 16.47 -17.95 -16.85
CA ASP A 396 15.80 -19.25 -16.84
C ASP A 396 16.46 -20.26 -17.79
N ASN A 397 17.35 -19.80 -18.68
CA ASN A 397 18.08 -20.62 -19.65
C ASN A 397 19.60 -20.46 -19.51
N PRO A 398 20.21 -20.91 -18.38
CA PRO A 398 21.63 -20.68 -18.08
C PRO A 398 22.60 -21.42 -19.04
N THR A 399 22.10 -22.37 -19.83
CA THR A 399 22.86 -23.08 -20.87
C THR A 399 23.05 -22.26 -22.15
N LEU A 400 22.36 -21.12 -22.28
CA LEU A 400 22.61 -20.19 -23.38
C LEU A 400 24.07 -19.78 -23.37
N LYS A 401 24.73 -19.92 -24.53
CA LYS A 401 26.09 -19.44 -24.70
C LYS A 401 26.12 -17.96 -24.35
N SER A 402 26.98 -17.58 -23.41
CA SER A 402 27.35 -16.18 -23.19
C SER A 402 28.45 -15.83 -24.20
N GLY A 403 28.33 -14.66 -24.83
CA GLY A 403 29.40 -14.03 -25.60
C GLY A 403 30.62 -13.71 -24.73
N GLN A 404 31.38 -12.68 -25.09
CA GLN A 404 32.52 -12.28 -24.24
C GLN A 404 32.05 -11.68 -22.91
N GLU A 405 30.96 -10.91 -22.92
CA GLU A 405 30.31 -10.48 -21.69
C GLU A 405 29.63 -11.65 -20.99
N LYS A 406 30.01 -11.89 -19.74
CA LYS A 406 29.42 -12.94 -18.90
C LYS A 406 28.06 -12.50 -18.37
N THR A 407 27.07 -13.39 -18.47
CA THR A 407 25.77 -13.24 -17.78
C THR A 407 25.94 -13.11 -16.26
N PRO A 408 26.63 -14.05 -15.55
CA PRO A 408 26.75 -13.97 -14.09
C PRO A 408 27.72 -12.86 -13.64
N PRO A 409 27.55 -12.33 -12.41
CA PRO A 409 28.51 -11.43 -11.79
C PRO A 409 29.93 -11.98 -11.80
N GLN A 410 30.90 -11.09 -11.88
CA GLN A 410 32.32 -11.44 -11.91
C GLN A 410 32.99 -11.19 -10.55
N CYS A 411 32.38 -10.36 -9.70
CA CYS A 411 32.92 -9.97 -8.40
C CYS A 411 32.16 -10.55 -7.21
N ASN A 412 30.99 -11.16 -7.46
CA ASN A 412 30.17 -11.77 -6.43
C ASN A 412 29.80 -13.20 -6.85
N THR A 413 29.88 -14.14 -5.92
CA THR A 413 29.42 -15.52 -6.12
C THR A 413 27.96 -15.71 -5.71
N THR A 414 27.43 -14.80 -4.89
CA THR A 414 26.05 -14.81 -4.42
C THR A 414 25.23 -13.83 -5.26
N THR A 415 24.08 -14.30 -5.75
CA THR A 415 23.13 -13.49 -6.51
C THR A 415 21.76 -13.57 -5.86
N GLN A 416 20.91 -12.59 -6.20
CA GLN A 416 19.52 -12.56 -5.75
C GLN A 416 18.59 -13.19 -6.79
N THR A 417 17.29 -12.93 -6.70
CA THR A 417 16.33 -13.34 -7.74
C THR A 417 16.38 -12.42 -8.96
N ALA A 418 15.72 -12.81 -10.05
CA ALA A 418 15.59 -11.99 -11.24
C ALA A 418 15.00 -10.58 -10.94
N ASP A 419 14.16 -10.46 -9.93
CA ASP A 419 13.52 -9.20 -9.53
C ASP A 419 14.50 -8.17 -8.96
N ARG A 420 15.77 -8.53 -8.73
CA ARG A 420 16.78 -7.62 -8.21
C ARG A 420 16.99 -6.37 -9.07
N ARG A 421 16.74 -6.45 -10.38
CA ARG A 421 16.78 -5.29 -11.30
C ARG A 421 15.49 -4.48 -11.35
N LEU A 422 14.43 -4.90 -10.65
CA LEU A 422 13.24 -4.09 -10.47
C LEU A 422 13.50 -3.06 -9.36
N ILE A 423 13.03 -1.84 -9.58
CA ILE A 423 12.84 -0.83 -8.55
C ILE A 423 11.35 -0.50 -8.45
N TYR A 424 10.89 -0.21 -7.25
CA TYR A 424 9.49 0.08 -6.99
C TYR A 424 9.34 1.57 -6.72
N VAL A 425 8.50 2.24 -7.51
CA VAL A 425 8.45 3.71 -7.56
C VAL A 425 7.01 4.21 -7.59
N ALA A 426 6.79 5.41 -7.06
CA ALA A 426 5.48 6.04 -7.03
C ALA A 426 5.28 6.83 -8.31
N ILE A 427 4.15 6.64 -8.99
CA ILE A 427 3.80 7.42 -10.18
C ILE A 427 2.93 8.59 -9.72
N ILE A 428 3.37 9.80 -10.06
CA ILE A 428 2.68 11.04 -9.71
C ILE A 428 2.39 11.83 -10.98
N ASP A 429 1.22 12.47 -11.03
CA ASP A 429 0.93 13.48 -12.04
C ASP A 429 1.60 14.81 -11.66
N CYS A 430 2.84 14.99 -12.10
CA CYS A 430 3.60 16.17 -11.69
C CYS A 430 3.09 17.47 -12.29
N VAL A 431 2.40 17.40 -13.44
CA VAL A 431 1.82 18.57 -14.11
C VAL A 431 0.56 19.01 -13.36
N ALA A 432 -0.37 18.07 -13.12
CA ALA A 432 -1.61 18.38 -12.42
C ALA A 432 -1.37 18.84 -10.97
N ASN A 433 -0.38 18.26 -10.28
CA ASN A 433 -0.06 18.61 -8.89
C ASN A 433 1.00 19.70 -8.74
N GLN A 434 1.49 20.29 -9.85
CA GLN A 434 2.53 21.33 -9.86
C GLN A 434 3.73 20.98 -8.96
N VAL A 435 4.25 19.76 -9.12
CA VAL A 435 5.29 19.21 -8.25
C VAL A 435 6.59 20.00 -8.40
N LYS A 436 7.17 20.39 -7.27
CA LYS A 436 8.40 21.18 -7.16
C LYS A 436 9.35 20.54 -6.15
N GLY A 437 10.62 20.96 -6.16
CA GLY A 437 11.57 20.54 -5.12
C GLY A 437 11.12 21.02 -3.74
N GLY A 438 11.00 20.11 -2.77
CA GLY A 438 10.59 20.47 -1.41
C GLY A 438 9.89 19.37 -0.64
N ASN A 439 9.05 19.77 0.31
CA ASN A 439 8.38 18.92 1.28
C ASN A 439 6.87 18.81 1.02
N GLN A 440 6.48 18.42 -0.19
CA GLN A 440 5.08 18.34 -0.61
C GLN A 440 4.51 16.96 -0.32
N THR A 441 3.26 16.91 0.13
CA THR A 441 2.49 15.65 0.18
C THR A 441 1.69 15.54 -1.11
N LEU A 442 1.93 14.48 -1.87
CA LEU A 442 1.42 14.32 -3.23
C LEU A 442 0.57 13.06 -3.35
N PRO A 443 -0.56 13.12 -4.07
CA PRO A 443 -1.35 11.93 -4.35
C PRO A 443 -0.59 10.98 -5.30
N VAL A 444 -0.64 9.69 -5.01
CA VAL A 444 -0.06 8.65 -5.87
C VAL A 444 -1.11 8.19 -6.88
N GLN A 445 -0.79 8.23 -8.18
CA GLN A 445 -1.67 7.67 -9.22
C GLN A 445 -1.64 6.13 -9.22
N ALA A 446 -0.44 5.58 -9.07
CA ALA A 446 -0.19 4.15 -8.93
C ALA A 446 1.24 3.95 -8.41
N PHE A 447 1.50 2.80 -7.82
CA PHE A 447 2.86 2.29 -7.67
C PHE A 447 3.24 1.46 -8.89
N SER A 448 4.53 1.42 -9.22
CA SER A 448 5.01 0.67 -10.39
C SER A 448 6.31 -0.07 -10.10
N SER A 449 6.49 -1.21 -10.77
CA SER A 449 7.79 -1.88 -10.86
C SER A 449 8.47 -1.47 -12.17
N VAL A 450 9.66 -0.89 -12.07
CA VAL A 450 10.48 -0.47 -13.20
C VAL A 450 11.70 -1.39 -13.29
N PHE A 451 11.84 -2.09 -14.41
CA PHE A 451 13.04 -2.86 -14.72
C PHE A 451 14.15 -1.94 -15.22
N ILE A 452 15.27 -1.91 -14.50
CA ILE A 452 16.43 -1.10 -14.89
C ILE A 452 17.28 -1.86 -15.91
N THR A 453 17.49 -1.24 -17.07
CA THR A 453 18.10 -1.90 -18.23
C THR A 453 19.61 -1.76 -18.29
N GLU A 454 20.15 -0.69 -17.68
CA GLU A 454 21.57 -0.36 -17.68
C GLU A 454 21.97 0.35 -16.37
N PRO A 455 23.28 0.42 -16.04
CA PRO A 455 23.75 1.16 -14.88
C PRO A 455 23.26 2.62 -14.91
N ALA A 456 22.83 3.12 -13.75
CA ALA A 456 22.45 4.51 -13.57
C ALA A 456 23.67 5.42 -13.78
N GLY A 457 23.45 6.54 -14.44
CA GLY A 457 24.47 7.56 -14.67
C GLY A 457 24.92 8.21 -13.36
N GLY A 458 26.19 8.63 -13.29
CA GLY A 458 26.66 9.49 -12.22
C GLY A 458 26.38 10.97 -12.47
N PRO A 459 26.78 11.86 -11.55
CA PRO A 459 26.80 13.30 -11.81
C PRO A 459 27.57 13.64 -13.09
N PRO A 460 27.11 14.61 -13.90
CA PRO A 460 26.04 15.56 -13.62
C PRO A 460 24.62 15.12 -14.03
N ASN A 461 24.47 14.03 -14.81
CA ASN A 461 23.20 13.72 -15.47
C ASN A 461 22.29 12.76 -14.68
N ALA A 462 22.86 11.86 -13.88
CA ALA A 462 22.12 10.94 -13.02
C ALA A 462 21.01 10.11 -13.71
N ASP A 463 21.12 9.88 -15.03
CA ASP A 463 20.06 9.25 -15.81
C ASP A 463 19.79 7.81 -15.38
N ILE A 464 18.50 7.44 -15.33
CA ILE A 464 18.04 6.06 -15.14
C ILE A 464 17.22 5.65 -16.37
N TYR A 465 17.56 4.50 -16.95
CA TYR A 465 16.79 3.92 -18.05
C TYR A 465 16.13 2.64 -17.59
N GLY A 466 14.85 2.47 -17.94
CA GLY A 466 14.12 1.29 -17.56
C GLY A 466 12.84 1.06 -18.35
N GLU A 467 12.12 0.01 -18.00
CA GLU A 467 10.81 -0.34 -18.56
C GLU A 467 9.82 -0.61 -17.42
N ILE A 468 8.67 0.04 -17.44
CA ILE A 468 7.59 -0.26 -16.49
C ILE A 468 7.03 -1.64 -16.82
N GLN A 469 7.02 -2.54 -15.83
CA GLN A 469 6.54 -3.92 -15.99
C GLN A 469 5.12 -4.12 -15.44
N ASP A 470 4.80 -3.43 -14.34
CA ASP A 470 3.54 -3.58 -13.64
C ASP A 470 3.19 -2.31 -12.87
N ILE A 471 1.91 -2.14 -12.56
CA ILE A 471 1.35 -1.05 -11.75
C ILE A 471 0.33 -1.57 -10.75
N SER A 472 0.15 -0.88 -9.63
CA SER A 472 -0.73 -1.32 -8.52
C SER A 472 -2.23 -1.18 -8.81
N THR A 473 -2.62 -0.73 -10.00
CA THR A 473 -4.02 -0.59 -10.41
C THR A 473 -4.65 -1.94 -10.78
N THR A 474 -5.96 -1.99 -10.94
CA THR A 474 -6.71 -3.19 -11.40
C THR A 474 -6.25 -3.78 -12.74
N VAL A 475 -5.62 -2.99 -13.61
CA VAL A 475 -5.07 -3.43 -14.90
C VAL A 475 -3.65 -3.99 -14.77
N GLY A 476 -3.04 -3.91 -13.59
CA GLY A 476 -1.75 -4.49 -13.30
C GLY A 476 -1.76 -6.02 -13.37
N GLN A 477 -0.59 -6.60 -13.60
CA GLN A 477 -0.33 -8.04 -13.59
C GLN A 477 -0.34 -8.62 -12.16
N GLY A 478 -0.52 -7.79 -11.13
CA GLY A 478 -0.63 -8.21 -9.73
C GLY A 478 0.69 -8.63 -9.09
N THR A 479 1.82 -8.40 -9.75
CA THR A 479 3.16 -8.74 -9.23
C THR A 479 3.54 -7.87 -8.04
N LEU A 480 2.93 -6.68 -7.92
CA LEU A 480 3.09 -5.77 -6.79
C LEU A 480 2.29 -6.18 -5.55
N LYS A 481 1.31 -7.09 -5.67
CA LYS A 481 0.50 -7.54 -4.52
C LYS A 481 1.35 -8.16 -3.41
N LYS A 482 2.49 -8.77 -3.76
CA LYS A 482 3.44 -9.33 -2.79
C LYS A 482 4.10 -8.29 -1.87
N LEU A 483 4.12 -7.03 -2.29
CA LEU A 483 4.69 -5.90 -1.54
C LEU A 483 3.61 -5.07 -0.84
N GLN A 484 2.35 -5.35 -1.15
CA GLN A 484 1.19 -4.64 -0.63
C GLN A 484 0.90 -5.12 0.79
N ARG A 485 0.78 -4.17 1.72
CA ARG A 485 0.23 -4.36 3.05
C ARG A 485 -1.09 -3.65 3.13
N ASN A 486 -2.10 -4.46 3.40
CA ASN A 486 -3.48 -4.06 3.59
C ASN A 486 -3.71 -3.99 5.10
N GLU A 487 -3.95 -2.80 5.62
CA GLU A 487 -4.21 -2.57 7.03
C GLU A 487 -5.62 -1.99 7.17
N ALA A 488 -6.54 -2.82 7.66
CA ALA A 488 -7.85 -2.36 8.10
C ALA A 488 -7.73 -1.97 9.58
N GLN A 489 -8.03 -0.71 9.90
CA GLN A 489 -7.91 -0.15 11.24
C GLN A 489 -9.27 0.30 11.74
N LEU A 490 -9.60 -0.05 12.98
CA LEU A 490 -10.74 0.53 13.70
C LEU A 490 -10.35 1.86 14.34
N TYR A 491 -11.23 2.84 14.19
CA TYR A 491 -11.16 4.16 14.81
C TYR A 491 -12.30 4.23 15.84
N ARG A 492 -11.98 4.61 17.08
CA ARG A 492 -12.89 4.61 18.21
C ARG A 492 -12.92 5.96 18.88
#